data_AF-A0A2E0EJE8-F1
#
_entry.id   AF-A0A2E0EJE8-F1
#
_cell.length_a   1.000
_cell.length_b   1.000
_cell.length_c   1.000
_cell.angle_alpha   90.00
_cell.angle_beta   90.00
_cell.angle_gamma   90.00
#
_symmetry.space_group_name_H-M   'P 1'
#
loop_
_entity.id
_entity.type
_entity.pdbx_description
1 polymer ?
#
loop_
_entity_poly.entity_id
_entity_poly.type
_entity_poly.pdbx_seq_one_letter_code
_entity_poly.pdbx_strand_id
1 'polypeptide(L)'
;QMPEIVKAGHLYIAQPPLYKVTRGKSEVYLKDQPAFDRYLIDAGLQGRYLETANGPRASGDLAALVQHALRVRNHMNFVPRKYKADIVEAMAVAGALDPDSADRQAALDKAASHLQMNDRDAKWSAEIGEDGHVRFHRVWRGVTDVHEIEGKFVDSAEARKLHRVAQENADVYTSPVRLVRGTEEEAEDQVESDDVDDADDNANSAPAAGDDTLILPSQLVDAVMAAGRKGLKVSRFKGLGEMDAEQLWETTLDPENRALLQVKVEDADITDEIFTRLMGDVVEPRREFIQANALNVANLDI
;
A
#
# COMPACT_ATOMS: atom_id res chain seq x y z
N GLN A 1 -7.38 11.97 -43.71
CA GLN A 1 -7.55 11.00 -42.60
C GLN A 1 -8.90 10.30 -42.73
N MET A 2 -9.12 9.16 -42.05
CA MET A 2 -10.33 8.31 -42.15
C MET A 2 -11.13 8.26 -40.82
N PRO A 3 -11.79 9.37 -40.41
CA PRO A 3 -12.53 9.42 -39.13
C PRO A 3 -13.73 8.47 -39.11
N GLU A 4 -14.26 8.11 -40.28
CA GLU A 4 -15.37 7.17 -40.41
C GLU A 4 -15.05 5.78 -39.82
N ILE A 5 -13.80 5.34 -39.83
CA ILE A 5 -13.38 4.05 -39.22
C ILE A 5 -13.50 4.09 -37.70
N VAL A 6 -13.19 5.23 -37.08
CA VAL A 6 -13.31 5.43 -35.63
C VAL A 6 -14.79 5.53 -35.25
N LYS A 7 -15.59 6.30 -36.00
CA LYS A 7 -17.04 6.40 -35.81
C LYS A 7 -17.75 5.05 -35.94
N ALA A 8 -17.29 4.21 -36.88
CA ALA A 8 -17.80 2.86 -37.09
C ALA A 8 -17.29 1.84 -36.03
N GLY A 9 -16.41 2.25 -35.11
CA GLY A 9 -15.94 1.41 -34.02
C GLY A 9 -14.99 0.28 -34.45
N HIS A 10 -14.26 0.46 -35.55
CA HIS A 10 -13.35 -0.55 -36.10
C HIS A 10 -11.90 -0.41 -35.62
N LEU A 11 -11.55 0.67 -34.91
CA LEU A 11 -10.20 0.89 -34.40
C LEU A 11 -10.06 0.36 -32.97
N TYR A 12 -9.08 -0.54 -32.78
CA TYR A 12 -8.75 -1.14 -31.49
C TYR A 12 -7.25 -1.02 -31.21
N ILE A 13 -6.91 -0.85 -29.94
CA ILE A 13 -5.54 -0.81 -29.43
C ILE A 13 -5.30 -2.06 -28.59
N ALA A 14 -4.23 -2.81 -28.90
CA ALA A 14 -3.83 -3.96 -28.10
C ALA A 14 -3.37 -3.53 -26.70
N GLN A 15 -3.65 -4.36 -25.70
CA GLN A 15 -3.26 -4.13 -24.31
C GLN A 15 -2.33 -5.26 -23.84
N PRO A 16 -1.04 -5.22 -24.23
CA PRO A 16 -0.07 -6.22 -23.79
C PRO A 16 0.13 -6.15 -22.26
N PRO A 17 0.61 -7.23 -21.63
CA PRO A 17 0.87 -7.25 -20.20
C PRO A 17 2.07 -6.38 -19.82
N LEU A 18 2.00 -5.74 -18.65
CA LEU A 18 3.09 -4.93 -18.11
C LEU A 18 4.10 -5.78 -17.33
N TYR A 19 3.65 -6.87 -16.69
CA TYR A 19 4.48 -7.70 -15.84
C TYR A 19 4.38 -9.18 -16.22
N LYS A 20 5.50 -9.89 -16.09
CA LYS A 20 5.58 -11.36 -16.03
C LYS A 20 6.11 -11.74 -14.66
N VAL A 21 5.35 -12.55 -13.94
CA VAL A 21 5.71 -13.05 -12.62
C VAL A 21 5.93 -14.55 -12.68
N THR A 22 7.07 -15.02 -12.20
CA THR A 22 7.44 -16.44 -12.18
C THR A 22 7.66 -16.91 -10.74
N ARG A 23 7.00 -18.01 -10.37
CA ARG A 23 7.15 -18.71 -9.09
C ARG A 23 7.38 -20.21 -9.35
N GLY A 24 8.61 -20.67 -9.16
CA GLY A 24 8.98 -22.05 -9.47
C GLY A 24 8.74 -22.37 -10.95
N LYS A 25 7.78 -23.25 -11.25
CA LYS A 25 7.40 -23.64 -12.62
C LYS A 25 6.19 -22.86 -13.17
N SER A 26 5.52 -22.07 -12.34
CA SER A 26 4.36 -21.28 -12.76
C SER A 26 4.81 -19.91 -13.23
N GLU A 27 4.28 -19.46 -14.36
CA GLU A 27 4.40 -18.09 -14.84
C GLU A 27 3.01 -17.48 -15.09
N VAL A 28 2.87 -16.21 -14.76
CA VAL A 28 1.63 -15.45 -14.87
C VAL A 28 1.93 -14.08 -15.48
N TYR A 29 1.14 -13.69 -16.46
CA TYR A 29 1.20 -12.37 -17.10
C TYR A 29 0.16 -11.45 -16.46
N LEU A 30 0.58 -10.25 -16.07
CA LEU A 30 -0.26 -9.27 -15.38
C LEU A 30 -0.30 -7.98 -16.18
N LYS A 31 -1.52 -7.51 -16.43
CA LYS A 31 -1.79 -6.39 -17.34
C LYS A 31 -1.19 -5.08 -16.85
N ASP A 32 -1.36 -4.76 -15.57
CA ASP A 32 -1.07 -3.44 -15.01
C ASP A 32 -0.58 -3.52 -13.56
N GLN A 33 -0.24 -2.36 -12.98
CA GLN A 33 0.20 -2.25 -11.59
C GLN A 33 -0.87 -2.75 -10.59
N PRO A 34 -2.16 -2.37 -10.70
CA PRO A 34 -3.18 -2.90 -9.79
C PRO A 34 -3.33 -4.42 -9.82
N ALA A 35 -3.23 -5.05 -11.00
CA ALA A 35 -3.24 -6.51 -11.10
C ALA A 35 -2.01 -7.13 -10.41
N PHE A 36 -0.85 -6.51 -10.53
CA PHE A 36 0.36 -6.93 -9.83
C PHE A 36 0.25 -6.79 -8.31
N ASP A 37 -0.29 -5.67 -7.82
CA ASP A 37 -0.47 -5.45 -6.39
C ASP A 37 -1.43 -6.48 -5.78
N ARG A 38 -2.56 -6.78 -6.46
CA ARG A 38 -3.49 -7.84 -6.04
C ARG A 38 -2.82 -9.21 -6.01
N TYR A 39 -2.06 -9.55 -7.05
CA TYR A 39 -1.31 -10.81 -7.10
C TYR A 39 -0.36 -10.94 -5.90
N LEU A 40 0.35 -9.86 -5.54
CA LEU A 40 1.24 -9.85 -4.37
C LEU A 40 0.47 -10.02 -3.06
N ILE A 41 -0.69 -9.37 -2.93
CA ILE A 41 -1.53 -9.50 -1.74
C ILE A 41 -2.02 -10.94 -1.59
N ASP A 42 -2.62 -11.52 -2.64
CA ASP A 42 -3.13 -12.89 -2.61
C ASP A 42 -2.02 -13.90 -2.29
N ALA A 43 -0.87 -13.73 -2.93
CA ALA A 43 0.32 -14.55 -2.67
C ALA A 43 0.89 -14.36 -1.26
N GLY A 44 0.73 -13.17 -0.67
CA GLY A 44 1.17 -12.85 0.69
C GLY A 44 0.24 -13.39 1.78
N LEU A 45 -1.05 -13.56 1.47
CA LEU A 45 -2.06 -14.11 2.37
C LEU A 45 -2.00 -15.65 2.50
N GLN A 46 -1.45 -16.33 1.50
CA GLN A 46 -1.38 -17.79 1.44
C GLN A 46 -0.54 -18.39 2.58
N GLY A 47 -1.17 -19.25 3.39
CA GLY A 47 -0.51 -19.96 4.49
C GLY A 47 -0.05 -19.05 5.62
N ARG A 48 -0.69 -17.89 5.81
CA ARG A 48 -0.36 -16.92 6.85
C ARG A 48 -1.55 -16.56 7.71
N TYR A 49 -1.23 -16.18 8.94
CA TYR A 49 -2.18 -15.63 9.90
C TYR A 49 -1.53 -14.44 10.62
N LEU A 50 -2.36 -13.63 11.28
CA LEU A 50 -1.89 -12.50 12.07
C LEU A 50 -1.98 -12.85 13.55
N GLU A 51 -0.84 -12.83 14.24
CA GLU A 51 -0.79 -12.94 15.69
C GLU A 51 -1.18 -11.61 16.31
N THR A 52 -2.24 -11.62 17.11
CA THR A 52 -2.70 -10.45 17.87
C THR A 52 -2.73 -10.78 19.36
N ALA A 53 -2.76 -9.76 20.22
CA ALA A 53 -2.91 -9.97 21.67
C ALA A 53 -4.23 -10.68 22.05
N ASN A 54 -5.24 -10.62 21.18
CA ASN A 54 -6.55 -11.25 21.37
C ASN A 54 -6.62 -12.66 20.75
N GLY A 55 -5.48 -13.23 20.33
CA GLY A 55 -5.37 -14.54 19.68
C GLY A 55 -5.03 -14.47 18.19
N PRO A 56 -4.74 -15.60 17.54
CA PRO A 56 -4.40 -15.67 16.13
C PRO A 56 -5.64 -15.40 15.25
N ARG A 57 -5.44 -14.64 14.17
CA ARG A 57 -6.45 -14.29 13.16
C ARG A 57 -6.18 -15.09 11.89
N ALA A 58 -7.04 -16.07 11.60
CA ALA A 58 -6.90 -16.97 10.45
C ALA A 58 -6.95 -16.24 9.09
N SER A 59 -6.57 -16.94 8.01
CA SER A 59 -6.38 -16.37 6.67
C SER A 59 -7.59 -15.59 6.12
N GLY A 60 -8.83 -16.04 6.37
CA GLY A 60 -10.04 -15.35 5.93
C GLY A 60 -10.27 -14.00 6.63
N ASP A 61 -9.98 -13.94 7.93
CA ASP A 61 -10.04 -12.71 8.73
C ASP A 61 -8.88 -11.76 8.36
N LEU A 62 -7.69 -12.32 8.11
CA LEU A 62 -6.53 -11.59 7.62
C LEU A 62 -6.81 -10.89 6.28
N ALA A 63 -7.49 -11.56 5.34
CA ALA A 63 -7.86 -10.93 4.07
C ALA A 63 -8.77 -9.70 4.29
N ALA A 64 -9.75 -9.80 5.20
CA ALA A 64 -10.62 -8.66 5.54
C ALA A 64 -9.83 -7.51 6.19
N LEU A 65 -8.87 -7.83 7.07
CA LEU A 65 -7.97 -6.86 7.70
C LEU A 65 -7.09 -6.15 6.67
N VAL A 66 -6.56 -6.87 5.67
CA VAL A 66 -5.77 -6.25 4.58
C VAL A 66 -6.64 -5.35 3.71
N GLN A 67 -7.88 -5.75 3.39
CA GLN A 67 -8.80 -4.90 2.64
C GLN A 67 -9.17 -3.63 3.41
N HIS A 68 -9.36 -3.73 4.73
CA HIS A 68 -9.52 -2.57 5.61
C HIS A 68 -8.29 -1.67 5.59
N ALA A 69 -7.09 -2.23 5.77
CA ALA A 69 -5.84 -1.49 5.76
C ALA A 69 -5.57 -0.78 4.40
N LEU A 70 -5.96 -1.40 3.28
CA LEU A 70 -5.93 -0.75 1.96
C LEU A 70 -6.86 0.47 1.88
N ARG A 71 -8.05 0.41 2.49
CA ARG A 71 -8.95 1.58 2.58
C ARG A 71 -8.31 2.69 3.39
N VAL A 72 -7.68 2.36 4.53
CA VAL A 72 -6.91 3.34 5.33
C VAL A 72 -5.80 3.97 4.49
N ARG A 73 -4.98 3.16 3.81
CA ARG A 73 -3.89 3.65 2.92
C ARG A 73 -4.40 4.55 1.80
N ASN A 74 -5.57 4.24 1.22
CA ASN A 74 -6.17 5.10 0.19
C ASN A 74 -6.62 6.46 0.75
N HIS A 75 -7.12 6.51 1.98
CA HIS A 75 -7.42 7.78 2.65
C HIS A 75 -6.16 8.56 3.03
N MET A 76 -5.07 7.86 3.37
CA MET A 76 -3.76 8.47 3.62
C MET A 76 -3.18 9.21 2.40
N ASN A 77 -3.56 8.84 1.16
CA ASN A 77 -3.11 9.55 -0.04
C ASN A 77 -3.59 11.02 -0.11
N PHE A 78 -4.64 11.37 0.65
CA PHE A 78 -5.15 12.76 0.73
C PHE A 78 -4.49 13.57 1.86
N VAL A 79 -3.67 12.93 2.69
CA VAL A 79 -2.93 13.61 3.76
C VAL A 79 -1.79 14.41 3.13
N PRO A 80 -1.61 15.70 3.50
CA PRO A 80 -0.51 16.50 2.98
C PRO A 80 0.85 15.85 3.25
N ARG A 81 1.67 15.67 2.21
CA ARG A 81 3.00 15.03 2.27
C ARG A 81 3.99 15.66 3.26
N LYS A 82 3.72 16.88 3.73
CA LYS A 82 4.53 17.55 4.76
C LYS A 82 4.40 16.87 6.14
N TYR A 83 3.30 16.16 6.38
CA TYR A 83 3.10 15.41 7.62
C TYR A 83 3.69 14.00 7.49
N LYS A 84 4.27 13.49 8.57
CA LYS A 84 4.71 12.10 8.63
C LYS A 84 3.50 11.17 8.66
N ALA A 85 3.43 10.24 7.70
CA ALA A 85 2.31 9.33 7.53
C ALA A 85 2.03 8.50 8.80
N ASP A 86 3.07 7.91 9.39
CA ASP A 86 2.97 7.07 10.59
C ASP A 86 2.31 7.80 11.76
N ILE A 87 2.61 9.09 11.94
CA ILE A 87 2.04 9.90 13.03
C ILE A 87 0.56 10.15 12.79
N VAL A 88 0.19 10.55 11.57
CA VAL A 88 -1.22 10.81 11.22
C VAL A 88 -2.05 9.53 11.30
N GLU A 89 -1.50 8.40 10.87
CA GLU A 89 -2.16 7.10 10.98
C GLU A 89 -2.30 6.65 12.43
N ALA A 90 -1.25 6.81 13.26
CA ALA A 90 -1.32 6.54 14.70
C ALA A 90 -2.37 7.42 15.39
N MET A 91 -2.49 8.70 15.00
CA MET A 91 -3.56 9.57 15.48
C MET A 91 -4.95 9.07 15.07
N ALA A 92 -5.10 8.55 13.85
CA ALA A 92 -6.36 8.00 13.36
C ALA A 92 -6.79 6.77 14.16
N VAL A 93 -5.85 5.85 14.41
CA VAL A 93 -6.05 4.60 15.17
C VAL A 93 -6.31 4.89 16.65
N ALA A 94 -5.58 5.82 17.26
CA ALA A 94 -5.74 6.18 18.67
C ALA A 94 -6.98 7.07 18.95
N GLY A 95 -7.64 7.56 17.91
CA GLY A 95 -8.84 8.39 18.02
C GLY A 95 -8.58 9.90 18.20
N ALA A 96 -7.36 10.37 17.99
CA ALA A 96 -7.01 11.79 18.13
C ALA A 96 -7.59 12.68 17.02
N LEU A 97 -8.01 12.08 15.89
CA LEU A 97 -8.67 12.75 14.77
C LEU A 97 -10.21 12.79 14.91
N ASP A 98 -10.76 12.31 16.03
CA ASP A 98 -12.19 12.41 16.30
C ASP A 98 -12.59 13.88 16.56
N PRO A 99 -13.51 14.47 15.77
CA PRO A 99 -14.00 15.83 16.00
C PRO A 99 -14.72 15.98 17.34
N ASP A 100 -15.35 14.92 17.86
CA ASP A 100 -16.17 14.93 19.08
C ASP A 100 -15.42 14.39 20.30
N SER A 101 -14.09 14.26 20.20
CA SER A 101 -13.25 13.74 21.28
C SER A 101 -13.37 14.57 22.55
N ALA A 102 -13.89 13.96 23.62
CA ALA A 102 -14.01 14.60 24.94
C ALA A 102 -12.65 14.92 25.57
N ASP A 103 -11.63 14.09 25.29
CA ASP A 103 -10.26 14.28 25.75
C ASP A 103 -9.29 13.91 24.62
N ARG A 104 -9.04 14.89 23.74
CA ARG A 104 -8.12 14.74 22.62
C ARG A 104 -6.67 14.57 23.09
N GLN A 105 -6.29 15.16 24.21
CA GLN A 105 -4.93 15.02 24.74
C GLN A 105 -4.65 13.57 25.16
N ALA A 106 -5.58 12.91 25.84
CA ALA A 106 -5.45 11.49 26.16
C ALA A 106 -5.36 10.60 24.90
N ALA A 107 -6.07 10.94 23.82
CA ALA A 107 -5.94 10.24 22.54
C ALA A 107 -4.58 10.46 21.86
N LEU A 108 -4.00 11.65 22.00
CA LEU A 108 -2.65 11.96 21.53
C LEU A 108 -1.57 11.22 22.32
N ASP A 109 -1.74 11.10 23.64
CA ASP A 109 -0.84 10.33 24.49
C ASP A 109 -0.87 8.83 24.13
N LYS A 110 -2.05 8.30 23.79
CA LYS A 110 -2.20 6.94 23.22
C LYS A 110 -1.48 6.82 21.88
N ALA A 111 -1.62 7.79 20.98
CA ALA A 111 -0.92 7.79 19.69
C ALA A 111 0.60 7.83 19.87
N ALA A 112 1.11 8.64 20.80
CA ALA A 112 2.53 8.69 21.13
C ALA A 112 3.03 7.35 21.70
N SER A 113 2.24 6.73 22.59
CA SER A 113 2.53 5.40 23.14
C SER A 113 2.54 4.32 22.06
N HIS A 114 1.71 4.45 21.03
CA HIS A 114 1.68 3.55 19.88
C HIS A 114 2.93 3.67 19.02
N LEU A 115 3.36 4.90 18.70
CA LEU A 115 4.62 5.15 17.98
C LEU A 115 5.85 4.65 18.76
N GLN A 116 5.81 4.79 20.09
CA GLN A 116 6.84 4.31 21.00
C GLN A 116 7.06 2.78 20.92
N MET A 117 6.03 2.00 20.55
CA MET A 117 6.14 0.53 20.44
C MET A 117 7.10 0.09 19.34
N ASN A 118 7.20 0.87 18.25
CA ASN A 118 8.09 0.60 17.13
C ASN A 118 9.47 1.26 17.30
N ASP A 119 9.56 2.31 18.10
CA ASP A 119 10.78 3.10 18.30
C ASP A 119 11.26 3.05 19.76
N ARG A 120 11.87 1.91 20.14
CA ARG A 120 12.28 1.62 21.53
C ARG A 120 13.40 2.53 22.06
N ASP A 121 14.18 3.14 21.18
CA ASP A 121 15.34 3.96 21.55
C ASP A 121 15.00 5.44 21.75
N ALA A 122 13.89 5.90 21.17
CA ALA A 122 13.41 7.27 21.34
C ALA A 122 12.37 7.36 22.44
N LYS A 123 12.07 8.59 22.89
CA LYS A 123 10.89 8.88 23.71
C LYS A 123 9.91 9.71 22.90
N TRP A 124 8.68 9.22 22.78
CA TRP A 124 7.60 9.92 22.11
C TRP A 124 6.67 10.59 23.12
N SER A 125 6.33 11.85 22.88
CA SER A 125 5.26 12.56 23.58
C SER A 125 4.48 13.42 22.60
N ALA A 126 3.26 13.78 22.96
CA ALA A 126 2.39 14.62 22.13
C ALA A 126 1.75 15.72 22.97
N GLU A 127 1.52 16.88 22.38
CA GLU A 127 0.84 18.00 23.03
C GLU A 127 0.02 18.80 22.01
N ILE A 128 -1.01 19.48 22.52
CA ILE A 128 -1.76 20.49 21.77
C ILE A 128 -1.23 21.86 22.18
N GLY A 129 -0.68 22.60 21.22
CA GLY A 129 -0.24 23.97 21.42
C GLY A 129 -1.41 24.94 21.61
N GLU A 130 -1.12 26.12 22.17
CA GLU A 130 -2.10 27.20 22.35
C GLU A 130 -2.69 27.70 21.00
N ASP A 131 -1.95 27.49 19.91
CA ASP A 131 -2.35 27.76 18.52
C ASP A 131 -3.28 26.67 17.93
N GLY A 132 -3.60 25.64 18.71
CA GLY A 132 -4.40 24.50 18.29
C GLY A 132 -3.66 23.53 17.37
N HIS A 133 -2.33 23.67 17.21
CA HIS A 133 -1.53 22.71 16.45
C HIS A 133 -1.14 21.53 17.34
N VAL A 134 -1.13 20.34 16.75
CA VAL A 134 -0.69 19.12 17.43
C VAL A 134 0.81 18.94 17.17
N ARG A 135 1.59 18.76 18.23
CA ARG A 135 3.04 18.52 18.13
C ARG A 135 3.39 17.18 18.74
N PHE A 136 4.07 16.34 17.95
CA PHE A 136 4.73 15.14 18.44
C PHE A 136 6.21 15.44 18.62
N HIS A 137 6.73 15.12 19.81
CA HIS A 137 8.13 15.23 20.16
C HIS A 137 8.74 13.84 20.18
N ARG A 138 9.80 13.65 19.41
CA ARG A 138 10.61 12.43 19.43
C ARG A 138 11.99 12.79 19.96
N VAL A 139 12.30 12.35 21.18
CA VAL A 139 13.60 12.60 21.81
C VAL A 139 14.49 11.37 21.65
N TRP A 140 15.55 11.49 20.86
CA TRP A 140 16.54 10.43 20.65
C TRP A 140 17.95 10.94 20.93
N ARG A 141 18.65 10.31 21.89
CA ARG A 141 20.01 10.70 22.30
C ARG A 141 20.18 12.20 22.60
N GLY A 142 19.14 12.83 23.17
CA GLY A 142 19.14 14.26 23.52
C GLY A 142 18.76 15.22 22.39
N VAL A 143 18.55 14.73 21.16
CA VAL A 143 18.00 15.50 20.04
C VAL A 143 16.47 15.37 20.05
N THR A 144 15.77 16.50 19.98
CA THR A 144 14.29 16.53 19.94
C THR A 144 13.85 16.86 18.53
N ASP A 145 13.29 15.88 17.83
CA ASP A 145 12.60 16.10 16.56
C ASP A 145 11.14 16.48 16.86
N VAL A 146 10.69 17.59 16.28
CA VAL A 146 9.30 18.06 16.43
C VAL A 146 8.55 17.84 15.13
N HIS A 147 7.41 17.16 15.23
CA HIS A 147 6.50 16.92 14.12
C HIS A 147 5.19 17.65 14.38
N GLU A 148 4.96 18.72 13.62
CA GLU A 148 3.79 19.57 13.75
C GLU A 148 2.71 19.20 12.74
N ILE A 149 1.48 19.12 13.22
CA ILE A 149 0.27 18.89 12.43
C ILE A 149 -0.69 20.04 12.72
N GLU A 150 -1.06 20.77 11.67
CA GLU A 150 -1.91 21.96 11.78
C GLU A 150 -3.32 21.58 12.25
N GLY A 151 -3.88 22.34 13.20
CA GLY A 151 -5.24 22.11 13.71
C GLY A 151 -6.31 22.11 12.62
N LYS A 152 -6.13 22.93 11.57
CA LYS A 152 -7.02 22.95 10.39
C LYS A 152 -7.10 21.59 9.68
N PHE A 153 -6.00 20.83 9.66
CA PHE A 153 -6.00 19.48 9.12
C PHE A 153 -6.70 18.50 10.07
N VAL A 154 -6.45 18.60 11.38
CA VAL A 154 -7.11 17.75 12.39
C VAL A 154 -8.64 17.87 12.30
N ASP A 155 -9.16 19.08 12.07
CA ASP A 155 -10.60 19.32 11.96
C ASP A 155 -11.17 19.09 10.55
N SER A 156 -10.33 18.73 9.57
CA SER A 156 -10.71 18.58 8.16
C SER A 156 -11.65 17.41 7.89
N ALA A 157 -12.36 17.44 6.76
CA ALA A 157 -13.21 16.33 6.35
C ALA A 157 -12.39 15.06 6.04
N GLU A 158 -11.16 15.23 5.57
CA GLU A 158 -10.21 14.17 5.27
C GLU A 158 -9.79 13.43 6.54
N ALA A 159 -9.41 14.16 7.60
CA ALA A 159 -9.07 13.60 8.90
C ALA A 159 -10.25 12.82 9.52
N ARG A 160 -11.47 13.36 9.43
CA ARG A 160 -12.69 12.67 9.91
C ARG A 160 -12.97 11.37 9.15
N LYS A 161 -12.79 11.36 7.83
CA LYS A 161 -12.97 10.16 7.00
C LYS A 161 -11.91 9.10 7.34
N LEU A 162 -10.66 9.51 7.47
CA LEU A 162 -9.56 8.64 7.87
C LEU A 162 -9.81 8.03 9.24
N HIS A 163 -10.20 8.85 10.23
CA HIS A 163 -10.56 8.40 11.56
C HIS A 163 -11.66 7.33 11.53
N ARG A 164 -12.78 7.61 10.86
CA ARG A 164 -13.91 6.68 10.77
C ARG A 164 -13.48 5.30 10.27
N VAL A 165 -12.69 5.27 9.20
CA VAL A 165 -12.23 4.02 8.60
C VAL A 165 -11.24 3.34 9.53
N ALA A 166 -10.25 4.07 10.08
CA ALA A 166 -9.25 3.51 10.97
C ALA A 166 -9.86 2.88 12.24
N GLN A 167 -10.94 3.46 12.78
CA GLN A 167 -11.60 2.97 13.99
C GLN A 167 -12.31 1.62 13.83
N GLU A 168 -12.67 1.20 12.61
CA GLU A 168 -13.39 -0.06 12.40
C GLU A 168 -12.62 -1.27 12.99
N ASN A 169 -11.28 -1.26 12.90
CA ASN A 169 -10.40 -2.34 13.36
C ASN A 169 -9.24 -1.81 14.23
N ALA A 170 -9.42 -0.70 14.93
CA ALA A 170 -8.37 -0.09 15.76
C ALA A 170 -7.97 -0.97 16.97
N ASP A 171 -8.89 -1.81 17.44
CA ASP A 171 -8.68 -2.77 18.52
C ASP A 171 -7.54 -3.76 18.22
N VAL A 172 -7.42 -4.18 16.96
CA VAL A 172 -6.37 -5.10 16.49
C VAL A 172 -4.97 -4.56 16.75
N TYR A 173 -4.79 -3.24 16.60
CA TYR A 173 -3.51 -2.56 16.68
C TYR A 173 -3.22 -1.96 18.06
N THR A 174 -4.05 -2.23 19.06
CA THR A 174 -3.81 -1.74 20.43
C THR A 174 -2.51 -2.31 21.03
N SER A 175 -2.10 -3.47 20.54
CA SER A 175 -0.82 -4.10 20.85
C SER A 175 -0.10 -4.44 19.55
N PRO A 176 1.24 -4.56 19.59
CA PRO A 176 1.98 -4.89 18.39
C PRO A 176 1.60 -6.28 17.86
N VAL A 177 1.38 -6.39 16.55
CA VAL A 177 0.94 -7.62 15.87
C VAL A 177 2.05 -8.16 14.95
N ARG A 178 1.99 -9.45 14.63
CA ARG A 178 3.01 -10.11 13.78
C ARG A 178 2.36 -10.94 12.69
N LEU A 179 2.88 -10.84 11.46
CA LEU A 179 2.45 -11.66 10.34
C LEU A 179 3.27 -12.96 10.30
N VAL A 180 2.68 -14.07 10.73
CA VAL A 180 3.36 -15.37 10.83
C VAL A 180 2.92 -16.30 9.70
N ARG A 181 3.82 -17.19 9.29
CA ARG A 181 3.51 -18.29 8.36
C ARG A 181 3.12 -19.51 9.17
N GLY A 182 1.93 -20.04 8.94
CA GLY A 182 1.49 -21.28 9.57
C GLY A 182 2.21 -22.49 8.96
N THR A 183 2.66 -23.40 9.82
CA THR A 183 2.81 -24.81 9.50
C THR A 183 1.40 -25.40 9.36
N GLU A 184 1.16 -26.25 8.36
CA GLU A 184 -0.18 -26.79 8.04
C GLU A 184 -0.81 -27.62 9.18
N GLU A 185 -0.07 -27.92 10.25
CA GLU A 185 -0.50 -28.74 11.40
C GLU A 185 -0.95 -27.92 12.64
N GLU A 186 -0.63 -26.62 12.74
CA GLU A 186 -0.94 -25.83 13.96
C GLU A 186 -2.31 -25.15 13.97
N ALA A 187 -3.07 -25.27 12.87
CA ALA A 187 -4.35 -24.56 12.71
C ALA A 187 -5.56 -25.29 13.31
N GLU A 188 -5.44 -26.58 13.67
CA GLU A 188 -6.58 -27.38 14.17
C GLU A 188 -6.45 -27.84 15.63
N ASP A 189 -5.25 -27.91 16.23
CA ASP A 189 -5.04 -28.63 17.51
C ASP A 189 -4.68 -27.80 18.75
N GLN A 190 -4.70 -26.46 18.72
CA GLN A 190 -4.43 -25.66 19.93
C GLN A 190 -5.67 -25.45 20.82
N VAL A 191 -6.31 -26.57 21.18
CA VAL A 191 -7.17 -26.69 22.37
C VAL A 191 -6.80 -27.98 23.10
N GLU A 192 -5.59 -28.06 23.68
CA GLU A 192 -5.32 -28.74 24.95
C GLU A 192 -3.80 -28.81 25.27
N SER A 193 -3.47 -28.23 26.43
CA SER A 193 -2.38 -28.54 27.39
C SER A 193 -0.95 -28.90 26.94
N ASP A 194 -0.02 -28.10 27.46
CA ASP A 194 1.19 -28.41 28.24
C ASP A 194 2.16 -29.56 27.86
N ASP A 195 3.44 -29.17 27.94
CA ASP A 195 4.68 -29.90 28.24
C ASP A 195 5.61 -30.43 27.12
N VAL A 196 6.62 -29.60 26.83
CA VAL A 196 8.09 -29.78 26.95
C VAL A 196 8.85 -30.87 26.12
N ASP A 197 9.86 -30.33 25.41
CA ASP A 197 11.15 -30.88 24.91
C ASP A 197 11.19 -31.90 23.77
N ASP A 198 11.73 -31.46 22.61
CA ASP A 198 13.00 -32.02 22.13
C ASP A 198 13.76 -31.02 21.22
N ALA A 199 15.09 -31.00 21.36
CA ALA A 199 16.01 -30.03 20.77
C ALA A 199 16.90 -30.65 19.67
N ASP A 200 17.48 -29.75 18.85
CA ASP A 200 18.66 -29.90 17.97
C ASP A 200 18.45 -30.61 16.60
N ASP A 201 18.96 -30.15 15.45
CA ASP A 201 19.86 -29.04 15.10
C ASP A 201 19.90 -28.92 13.55
N ASN A 202 19.73 -27.72 12.96
CA ASN A 202 20.74 -27.07 12.08
C ASN A 202 20.21 -25.82 11.31
N ALA A 203 20.72 -24.67 11.76
CA ALA A 203 21.31 -23.58 10.98
C ALA A 203 20.56 -23.01 9.75
N ASN A 204 19.76 -21.97 9.98
CA ASN A 204 20.18 -20.58 9.77
C ASN A 204 18.97 -19.62 9.74
N SER A 205 18.50 -19.20 10.92
CA SER A 205 17.97 -17.86 11.18
C SER A 205 17.50 -17.75 12.63
N ALA A 206 18.42 -17.44 13.53
CA ALA A 206 18.01 -16.52 14.58
C ALA A 206 17.82 -15.14 13.91
N PRO A 207 16.79 -14.39 14.26
CA PRO A 207 17.08 -12.99 14.50
C PRO A 207 16.54 -12.50 15.83
N ALA A 208 17.43 -11.71 16.44
CA ALA A 208 17.20 -10.77 17.51
C ALA A 208 15.87 -10.00 17.39
N ALA A 209 15.35 -9.58 18.54
CA ALA A 209 14.24 -8.65 18.62
C ALA A 209 14.50 -7.36 17.80
N GLY A 210 13.64 -7.09 16.81
CA GLY A 210 13.54 -5.83 16.07
C GLY A 210 13.57 -5.99 14.54
N ASP A 211 12.40 -6.14 13.90
CA ASP A 211 12.08 -5.69 12.52
C ASP A 211 10.69 -6.14 12.02
N ASP A 212 10.04 -7.12 12.67
CA ASP A 212 8.89 -7.85 12.11
C ASP A 212 7.56 -7.58 12.85
N THR A 213 7.55 -6.51 13.65
CA THR A 213 6.41 -6.12 14.48
C THR A 213 5.64 -5.00 13.79
N LEU A 214 4.34 -5.17 13.65
CA LEU A 214 3.44 -4.23 13.01
C LEU A 214 2.61 -3.53 14.07
N ILE A 215 2.52 -2.21 13.97
CA ILE A 215 1.68 -1.37 14.82
C ILE A 215 0.60 -0.68 14.00
N LEU A 216 0.83 -0.41 12.71
CA LEU A 216 -0.12 0.35 11.89
C LEU A 216 -0.76 -0.51 10.78
N PRO A 217 -1.98 -0.17 10.34
CA PRO A 217 -2.61 -0.80 9.18
C PRO A 217 -1.75 -0.77 7.91
N SER A 218 -1.13 0.37 7.58
CA SER A 218 -0.25 0.49 6.41
C SER A 218 0.89 -0.52 6.41
N GLN A 219 1.50 -0.73 7.58
CA GLN A 219 2.58 -1.70 7.78
C GLN A 219 2.10 -3.14 7.53
N LEU A 220 0.85 -3.47 7.84
CA LEU A 220 0.28 -4.77 7.50
C LEU A 220 0.22 -4.98 5.98
N VAL A 221 -0.20 -3.96 5.23
CA VAL A 221 -0.24 -4.08 3.77
C VAL A 221 1.17 -4.27 3.22
N ASP A 222 2.14 -3.50 3.71
CA ASP A 222 3.53 -3.59 3.25
C ASP A 222 4.16 -4.93 3.61
N ALA A 223 3.90 -5.45 4.81
CA ALA A 223 4.35 -6.78 5.24
C ALA A 223 3.75 -7.90 4.38
N VAL A 224 2.45 -7.82 4.05
CA VAL A 224 1.78 -8.80 3.18
C VAL A 224 2.32 -8.72 1.75
N MET A 225 2.51 -7.52 1.19
CA MET A 225 3.09 -7.36 -0.14
C MET A 225 4.55 -7.84 -0.19
N ALA A 226 5.35 -7.56 0.84
CA ALA A 226 6.72 -8.05 0.97
C ALA A 226 6.77 -9.58 1.08
N ALA A 227 5.86 -10.17 1.86
CA ALA A 227 5.70 -11.61 1.97
C ALA A 227 5.33 -12.25 0.62
N GLY A 228 4.39 -11.65 -0.12
CA GLY A 228 3.99 -12.10 -1.45
C GLY A 228 5.12 -12.01 -2.48
N ARG A 229 5.96 -10.98 -2.38
CA ARG A 229 7.12 -10.78 -3.27
C ARG A 229 8.23 -11.80 -3.04
N LYS A 230 8.33 -12.38 -1.84
CA LYS A 230 9.38 -13.36 -1.50
C LYS A 230 9.29 -14.59 -2.41
N GLY A 231 10.40 -14.93 -3.06
CA GLY A 231 10.48 -16.09 -3.97
C GLY A 231 9.87 -15.86 -5.36
N LEU A 232 9.47 -14.63 -5.70
CA LEU A 232 9.02 -14.28 -7.04
C LEU A 232 10.16 -13.70 -7.88
N LYS A 233 10.25 -14.13 -9.14
CA LYS A 233 11.00 -13.43 -10.17
C LYS A 233 10.01 -12.56 -10.96
N VAL A 234 10.22 -11.26 -10.97
CA VAL A 234 9.35 -10.29 -11.64
C VAL A 234 10.11 -9.64 -12.78
N SER A 235 9.56 -9.72 -13.98
CA SER A 235 10.03 -9.01 -15.16
C SER A 235 8.97 -7.99 -15.58
N ARG A 236 9.39 -6.74 -15.87
CA ARG A 236 8.51 -5.68 -16.36
C ARG A 236 8.83 -5.42 -17.83
N PHE A 237 7.82 -5.50 -18.69
CA PHE A 237 7.99 -5.23 -20.11
C PHE A 237 7.92 -3.72 -20.36
N LYS A 238 8.96 -3.15 -20.98
CA LYS A 238 9.01 -1.73 -21.36
C LYS A 238 8.66 -1.52 -22.83
N GLY A 239 8.80 -2.55 -23.64
CA GLY A 239 8.46 -2.54 -25.05
C GLY A 239 8.13 -3.94 -25.57
N LEU A 240 7.40 -3.99 -26.69
CA LEU A 240 6.96 -5.26 -27.29
C LEU A 240 8.12 -6.16 -27.72
N GLY A 241 9.27 -5.58 -28.06
CA GLY A 241 10.47 -6.33 -28.48
C GLY A 241 11.21 -7.04 -27.35
N GLU A 242 10.79 -6.86 -26.11
CA GLU A 242 11.32 -7.63 -24.96
C GLU A 242 10.65 -9.00 -24.79
N MET A 243 9.59 -9.26 -25.57
CA MET A 243 8.83 -10.50 -25.54
C MET A 243 9.25 -11.42 -26.70
N ASP A 244 9.33 -12.71 -26.42
CA ASP A 244 9.49 -13.72 -27.48
C ASP A 244 8.22 -13.83 -28.33
N ALA A 245 8.34 -14.36 -29.55
CA ALA A 245 7.22 -14.45 -30.49
C ALA A 245 6.03 -15.25 -29.95
N GLU A 246 6.29 -16.34 -29.23
CA GLU A 246 5.25 -17.17 -28.59
C GLU A 246 4.54 -16.39 -27.48
N GLN A 247 5.30 -15.69 -26.62
CA GLN A 247 4.75 -14.86 -25.54
C GLN A 247 3.87 -13.74 -26.09
N LEU A 248 4.31 -13.07 -27.16
CA LEU A 248 3.54 -12.01 -27.80
C LEU A 248 2.23 -12.56 -28.39
N TRP A 249 2.28 -13.74 -29.01
CA TRP A 249 1.10 -14.40 -29.55
C TRP A 249 0.10 -14.72 -28.44
N GLU A 250 0.52 -15.47 -27.42
CA GLU A 250 -0.32 -15.95 -26.31
C GLU A 250 -0.95 -14.80 -25.52
N THR A 251 -0.20 -13.73 -25.28
CA THR A 251 -0.67 -12.63 -24.41
C THR A 251 -1.44 -11.54 -25.15
N THR A 252 -1.09 -11.27 -26.42
CA THR A 252 -1.52 -10.03 -27.09
C THR A 252 -2.33 -10.28 -28.36
N LEU A 253 -2.12 -11.40 -29.07
CA LEU A 253 -2.74 -11.65 -30.37
C LEU A 253 -3.81 -12.75 -30.34
N ASP A 254 -3.68 -13.73 -29.46
CA ASP A 254 -4.61 -14.84 -29.29
C ASP A 254 -6.04 -14.33 -29.02
N PRO A 255 -7.03 -14.64 -29.89
CA PRO A 255 -8.41 -14.20 -29.70
C PRO A 255 -9.05 -14.59 -28.37
N GLU A 256 -8.61 -15.69 -27.74
CA GLU A 256 -9.17 -16.15 -26.46
C GLU A 256 -8.61 -15.37 -25.26
N ASN A 257 -7.37 -14.88 -25.37
CA ASN A 257 -6.64 -14.27 -24.25
C ASN A 257 -6.40 -12.76 -24.40
N ARG A 258 -6.50 -12.21 -25.62
CA ARG A 258 -6.15 -10.82 -25.91
C ARG A 258 -7.11 -9.83 -25.24
N ALA A 259 -6.54 -8.76 -24.70
CA ALA A 259 -7.27 -7.59 -24.28
C ALA A 259 -7.15 -6.48 -25.34
N LEU A 260 -8.28 -5.98 -25.82
CA LEU A 260 -8.35 -4.88 -26.79
C LEU A 260 -9.12 -3.70 -26.19
N LEU A 261 -8.62 -2.49 -26.43
CA LEU A 261 -9.30 -1.24 -26.10
C LEU A 261 -9.88 -0.63 -27.38
N GLN A 262 -11.19 -0.44 -27.44
CA GLN A 262 -11.83 0.21 -28.58
C GLN A 262 -11.65 1.74 -28.49
N VAL A 263 -11.21 2.36 -29.57
CA VAL A 263 -11.01 3.82 -29.65
C VAL A 263 -12.34 4.50 -29.96
N LYS A 264 -12.70 5.51 -29.16
CA LYS A 264 -13.88 6.35 -29.41
C LYS A 264 -13.50 7.64 -30.13
N VAL A 265 -14.50 8.32 -30.70
CA VAL A 265 -14.31 9.62 -31.38
C VAL A 265 -13.75 10.67 -30.41
N GLU A 266 -14.25 10.68 -29.18
CA GLU A 266 -13.77 11.56 -28.10
C GLU A 266 -12.26 11.37 -27.84
N ASP A 267 -11.76 10.13 -27.88
CA ASP A 267 -10.34 9.82 -27.66
C ASP A 267 -9.46 10.37 -28.81
N ALA A 268 -9.99 10.39 -30.04
CA ALA A 268 -9.28 10.91 -31.20
C ALA A 268 -9.11 12.43 -31.11
N ASP A 269 -10.15 13.15 -30.70
CA ASP A 269 -10.10 14.61 -30.51
C ASP A 269 -9.10 14.99 -29.40
N ILE A 270 -9.11 14.26 -28.27
CA ILE A 270 -8.14 14.44 -27.18
C ILE A 270 -6.72 14.18 -27.68
N THR A 271 -6.53 13.15 -28.52
CA THR A 271 -5.21 12.80 -29.05
C THR A 271 -4.65 13.90 -29.95
N ASP A 272 -5.48 14.48 -30.82
CA ASP A 272 -5.07 15.60 -31.69
C ASP A 272 -4.70 16.85 -30.88
N GLU A 273 -5.41 17.14 -29.79
CA GLU A 273 -5.06 18.22 -28.87
C GLU A 273 -3.69 17.99 -28.21
N ILE A 274 -3.46 16.79 -27.65
CA ILE A 274 -2.18 16.40 -27.04
C ILE A 274 -1.06 16.46 -28.07
N PHE A 275 -1.28 15.96 -29.29
CA PHE A 275 -0.30 16.00 -30.38
C PHE A 275 0.08 17.43 -30.73
N THR A 276 -0.91 18.31 -30.91
CA THR A 276 -0.68 19.73 -31.21
C THR A 276 0.07 20.42 -30.07
N ARG A 277 -0.24 20.10 -28.82
CA ARG A 277 0.43 20.68 -27.64
C ARG A 277 1.88 20.22 -27.50
N LEU A 278 2.16 18.95 -27.79
CA LEU A 278 3.50 18.37 -27.62
C LEU A 278 4.41 18.59 -28.84
N MET A 279 3.85 18.55 -30.05
CA MET A 279 4.61 18.62 -31.30
C MET A 279 4.48 19.98 -32.00
N GLY A 280 3.60 20.87 -31.53
CA GLY A 280 3.45 22.22 -32.07
C GLY A 280 4.66 23.12 -31.79
N ASP A 281 4.76 24.20 -32.55
CA ASP A 281 5.93 25.10 -32.52
C ASP A 281 6.02 25.96 -31.26
N VAL A 282 4.93 26.06 -30.48
CA VAL A 282 4.85 26.88 -29.27
C VAL A 282 5.41 26.11 -28.08
N VAL A 283 6.53 26.59 -27.52
CA VAL A 283 7.26 25.94 -26.43
C VAL A 283 6.53 26.00 -25.08
N GLU A 284 5.81 27.09 -24.81
CA GLU A 284 5.23 27.35 -23.49
C GLU A 284 4.13 26.33 -23.08
N PRO A 285 3.13 26.02 -23.92
CA PRO A 285 2.13 24.99 -23.61
C PRO A 285 2.73 23.60 -23.40
N ARG A 286 3.81 23.27 -24.14
CA ARG A 286 4.56 22.02 -24.00
C ARG A 286 5.26 21.96 -22.64
N ARG A 287 5.93 23.05 -22.25
CA ARG A 287 6.65 23.17 -20.96
C ARG A 287 5.71 22.98 -19.77
N GLU A 288 4.57 23.68 -19.79
CA GLU A 288 3.55 23.54 -18.73
C GLU A 288 2.99 22.12 -18.64
N PHE A 289 2.73 21.47 -19.78
CA PHE A 289 2.24 20.10 -19.82
C PHE A 289 3.22 19.13 -19.15
N ILE A 290 4.51 19.24 -19.49
CA ILE A 290 5.54 18.37 -18.91
C ILE A 290 5.66 18.62 -17.41
N GLN A 291 5.67 19.88 -16.96
CA GLN A 291 5.79 20.21 -15.53
C GLN A 291 4.61 19.71 -14.70
N ALA A 292 3.38 19.90 -15.20
CA ALA A 292 2.18 19.44 -14.51
C ALA A 292 2.11 17.91 -14.41
N ASN A 293 2.52 17.19 -15.46
CA ASN A 293 2.44 15.73 -15.51
C ASN A 293 3.65 15.03 -14.90
N ALA A 294 4.82 15.67 -14.83
CA ALA A 294 6.03 15.09 -14.23
C ALA A 294 5.82 14.66 -12.76
N LEU A 295 4.99 15.40 -12.02
CA LEU A 295 4.65 15.10 -10.62
C LEU A 295 3.75 13.86 -10.45
N ASN A 296 3.06 13.45 -11.51
CA ASN A 296 2.16 12.29 -11.52
C ASN A 296 2.89 10.99 -11.92
N VAL A 297 4.14 11.07 -12.39
CA VAL A 297 4.90 9.89 -12.80
C VAL A 297 5.50 9.22 -11.57
N ALA A 298 4.77 8.23 -11.04
CA ALA A 298 5.22 7.42 -9.89
C ALA A 298 6.28 6.37 -10.25
N ASN A 299 6.38 6.00 -11.54
CA ASN A 299 7.20 4.87 -12.01
C ASN A 299 8.14 5.29 -13.15
N LEU A 300 9.11 6.17 -12.86
CA LEU A 300 10.28 6.41 -13.70
C LEU A 300 11.41 5.49 -13.24
N ASP A 301 11.87 4.58 -14.10
CA ASP A 301 13.15 3.90 -13.87
C ASP A 301 14.28 4.88 -14.24
N ILE A 302 15.26 5.03 -13.34
CA ILE A 302 16.59 5.62 -13.61
C ILE A 302 17.51 4.51 -14.13
#